data_AF-A0A3D0SV49-F1
#
_entry.id   AF-A0A3D0SV49-F1
#
_cell.length_a   1.000
_cell.length_b   1.000
_cell.length_c   1.000
_cell.angle_alpha   90.00
_cell.angle_beta   90.00
_cell.angle_gamma   90.00
#
_symmetry.space_group_name_H-M   'P 1'
#
loop_
_entity.id
_entity.type
_entity.pdbx_description
1 polymer ?
#
loop_
_entity_poly.entity_id
_entity_poly.type
_entity_poly.pdbx_seq_one_letter_code
_entity_poly.pdbx_strand_id
1 'polypeptide(L)' 'DQETVEIGLRGALTGHLVLSTLHTNDAVSSAIRLLDMGAAGYLVASSLRGIIAQRLVRRICDNC' A
#
# COMPACT_ATOMS: atom_id res chain seq x y z
N ASP A 1 -10.55 -1.69 5.89
CA ASP A 1 -10.79 -2.13 7.28
C ASP A 1 -9.74 -3.19 7.64
N GLN A 2 -9.73 -3.62 8.90
CA GLN A 2 -8.78 -4.62 9.41
C GLN A 2 -8.91 -5.95 8.66
N GLU A 3 -10.14 -6.41 8.44
CA GLU A 3 -10.44 -7.68 7.76
C GLU A 3 -9.81 -7.74 6.36
N THR A 4 -10.03 -6.70 5.55
CA THR A 4 -9.48 -6.62 4.19
C THR A 4 -7.95 -6.64 4.17
N VAL A 5 -7.31 -5.95 5.12
CA VAL A 5 -5.84 -5.95 5.22
C VAL A 5 -5.32 -7.33 5.59
N GLU A 6 -6.00 -8.03 6.50
CA GLU A 6 -5.60 -9.36 6.92
C GLU A 6 -5.69 -10.39 5.78
N ILE A 7 -6.79 -10.35 5.02
CA ILE A 7 -6.98 -11.19 3.82
C ILE A 7 -5.89 -10.89 2.79
N GLY A 8 -5.62 -9.60 2.51
CA GLY A 8 -4.61 -9.20 1.53
C GLY A 8 -3.19 -9.63 1.92
N LEU A 9 -2.78 -9.39 3.17
CA LEU A 9 -1.45 -9.76 3.66
C LEU A 9 -1.25 -11.29 3.73
N ARG A 10 -2.29 -12.04 4.12
CA ARG A 10 -2.24 -13.51 4.11
C ARG A 10 -2.25 -14.09 2.71
N GLY A 11 -3.03 -13.52 1.79
CA GLY A 11 -3.01 -13.90 0.37
C GLY A 11 -1.61 -13.72 -0.24
N ALA A 12 -0.91 -12.65 0.14
CA ALA A 12 0.48 -12.43 -0.28
C ALA A 12 1.45 -13.49 0.26
N LEU A 13 1.24 -13.99 1.49
CA LEU A 13 2.06 -15.06 2.08
C LEU A 13 1.85 -16.43 1.44
N THR A 14 0.68 -16.66 0.84
CA THR A 14 0.36 -17.93 0.17
C THR A 14 0.79 -17.96 -1.29
N GLY A 15 1.64 -17.04 -1.73
CA GLY A 15 2.25 -17.03 -3.06
C GLY A 15 1.51 -16.20 -4.10
N HIS A 16 0.50 -15.40 -3.71
CA HIS A 16 -0.19 -14.51 -4.63
C HIS A 16 0.47 -13.12 -4.65
N LEU A 17 0.60 -12.51 -5.82
CA LEU A 17 0.94 -11.09 -5.90
C LEU A 17 -0.33 -10.27 -5.66
N VAL A 18 -0.41 -9.62 -4.50
CA VAL A 18 -1.56 -8.79 -4.13
C VAL A 18 -1.24 -7.32 -4.42
N LEU A 19 -2.15 -6.66 -5.14
CA LEU A 19 -2.09 -5.22 -5.45
C LEU A 19 -3.29 -4.52 -4.81
N SER A 20 -3.06 -3.36 -4.22
CA SER A 20 -4.10 -2.55 -3.59
C SER A 20 -3.70 -1.08 -3.54
N THR A 21 -4.56 -0.23 -2.99
CA THR A 21 -4.32 1.20 -2.83
C THR A 21 -4.70 1.64 -1.42
N LEU A 22 -4.02 2.68 -0.92
CA LEU A 22 -4.32 3.35 0.34
C LEU A 22 -4.27 4.86 0.13
N HIS A 23 -5.08 5.58 0.89
CA HIS A 23 -5.07 7.05 0.90
C HIS A 23 -4.17 7.57 2.02
N THR A 24 -2.92 7.80 1.69
CA THR A 24 -1.90 8.41 2.56
C THR A 24 -1.08 9.43 1.75
N ASN A 25 -0.29 10.24 2.44
CA ASN A 25 0.45 11.33 1.79
C ASN A 25 1.77 10.88 1.17
N ASP A 26 2.32 9.75 1.63
CA ASP A 26 3.65 9.26 1.25
C ASP A 26 3.77 7.74 1.44
N ALA A 27 4.90 7.19 0.98
CA ALA A 27 5.12 5.75 0.96
C ALA A 27 5.33 5.17 2.37
N VAL A 28 5.96 5.92 3.28
CA VAL A 28 6.27 5.44 4.64
C VAL A 28 5.01 5.43 5.50
N SER A 29 4.20 6.48 5.42
CA SER A 29 2.93 6.57 6.15
C SER A 29 1.93 5.49 5.72
N SER A 30 2.04 4.96 4.50
CA SER A 30 1.27 3.79 4.05
C SER A 30 1.60 2.51 4.83
N ALA A 31 2.88 2.26 5.17
CA ALA A 31 3.26 1.12 5.99
C ALA A 31 2.75 1.27 7.42
N ILE A 32 2.87 2.47 7.98
CA ILE A 32 2.32 2.80 9.31
C ILE A 32 0.79 2.63 9.31
N ARG A 33 0.12 3.06 8.24
CA ARG A 33 -1.33 2.94 8.11
C ARG A 33 -1.81 1.48 8.17
N LEU A 34 -1.06 0.54 7.62
CA LEU A 34 -1.38 -0.90 7.76
C LEU A 34 -1.37 -1.35 9.22
N LEU A 35 -0.40 -0.86 10.02
CA LEU A 35 -0.33 -1.14 11.46
C LEU A 35 -1.50 -0.49 12.21
N ASP A 36 -1.83 0.76 11.90
CA ASP A 36 -2.96 1.48 12.50
C ASP A 36 -4.31 0.80 12.18
N MET A 37 -4.38 0.09 11.06
CA MET A 37 -5.56 -0.71 10.66
C MET A 37 -5.61 -2.07 11.36
N GLY A 38 -4.68 -2.39 12.26
CA GLY A 38 -4.65 -3.61 13.04
C GLY A 38 -3.88 -4.77 12.40
N ALA A 39 -3.07 -4.52 11.36
CA ALA A 39 -2.17 -5.54 10.83
C ALA A 39 -1.05 -5.84 11.82
N ALA A 40 -0.75 -7.12 12.03
CA ALA A 40 0.41 -7.50 12.81
C ALA A 40 1.70 -7.06 12.10
N GLY A 41 2.63 -6.42 12.83
CA GLY A 41 3.85 -5.88 12.25
C GLY A 41 4.70 -6.90 11.51
N TYR A 42 4.75 -8.14 12.00
CA TYR A 42 5.47 -9.22 11.32
C TYR A 42 4.84 -9.58 9.96
N LEU A 43 3.50 -9.53 9.82
CA LEU A 43 2.82 -9.79 8.55
C LEU A 43 3.15 -8.70 7.54
N VAL A 44 3.12 -7.44 7.96
CA VAL A 44 3.50 -6.32 7.08
C VAL A 44 4.95 -6.49 6.63
N ALA A 45 5.88 -6.78 7.54
CA ALA A 45 7.29 -6.97 7.22
C ALA A 45 7.55 -8.16 6.29
N SER A 46 6.81 -9.27 6.42
CA SER A 46 6.98 -10.46 5.59
C SER A 46 6.32 -10.38 4.21
N SER A 47 5.18 -9.68 4.12
CA SER A 47 4.33 -9.70 2.92
C SER A 47 4.52 -8.49 2.01
N LEU A 48 4.88 -7.33 2.56
CA LEU A 48 4.97 -6.09 1.82
C LEU A 48 6.22 -6.06 0.93
N ARG A 49 6.03 -5.98 -0.39
CA ARG A 49 7.14 -5.90 -1.36
C ARG A 49 7.60 -4.48 -1.65
N GLY A 50 6.67 -3.52 -1.70
CA GLY A 50 6.97 -2.14 -2.02
C GLY A 50 5.71 -1.28 -1.98
N ILE A 51 5.92 0.04 -1.85
CA ILE A 51 4.86 1.04 -1.83
C ILE A 51 5.22 2.13 -2.82
N ILE A 52 4.25 2.53 -3.65
CA ILE A 52 4.41 3.63 -4.61
C ILE A 52 3.54 4.80 -4.15
N ALA A 53 4.19 5.90 -3.75
CA ALA A 53 3.52 7.17 -3.55
C ALA A 53 3.45 7.92 -4.88
N GLN A 54 2.26 8.00 -5.46
CA GLN A 54 2.05 8.60 -6.78
C GLN A 54 1.39 9.97 -6.66
N ARG A 55 1.91 10.93 -7.43
CA ARG A 55 1.27 12.22 -7.69
C ARG A 55 1.15 12.43 -9.18
N LEU A 56 0.05 13.04 -9.60
CA LEU A 56 -0.14 13.47 -10.98
C LEU A 56 0.18 14.96 -11.06
N VAL A 57 1.03 15.33 -12.01
CA VAL A 57 1.31 16.72 -12.35
C VAL A 57 0.72 17.01 -13.72
N ARG A 58 0.22 18.24 -13.91
CA ARG A 58 -0.26 18.67 -15.22
C ARG A 58 0.92 18.74 -16.19
N ARG A 59 0.70 18.28 -17.43
CA ARG A 59 1.62 18.56 -18.53
C ARG A 59 1.32 19.97 -19.05
N ILE A 60 2.36 20.74 -19.32
CA ILE A 60 2.22 22.04 -19.99
C ILE A 60 1.87 21.76 -21.46
N CYS A 61 1.01 22.59 -22.04
CA CYS A 61 0.68 22.50 -23.45
C CYS A 61 1.89 22.95 -24.28
N ASP A 62 2.29 22.19 -25.30
CA ASP A 62 3.41 22.59 -26.16
C ASP A 62 3.02 23.69 -27.16
N ASN A 63 1.74 24.05 -27.25
CA ASN A 63 1.18 24.98 -28.24
C ASN A 63 0.63 26.30 -27.67
N CYS A 64 0.48 26.47 -26.35
CA CYS A 64 -0.01 27.72 -25.75
C CYS A 64 0.55 27.99 -24.35
#